data_AF-A0A2T9Y3Y1-F1
#
_entry.id   AF-A0A2T9Y3Y1-F1
#
_cell.length_a   1.000
_cell.length_b   1.000
_cell.length_c   1.000
_cell.angle_alpha   90.00
_cell.angle_beta   90.00
_cell.angle_gamma   90.00
#
_symmetry.space_group_name_H-M   'P 1'
#
loop_
_entity.id
_entity.type
_entity.pdbx_description
1 polymer ?
#
loop_
_entity_poly.entity_id
_entity_poly.type
_entity_poly.pdbx_seq_one_letter_code
_entity_poly.pdbx_strand_id
1 'polypeptide(L)'
;MKTSLSATAIAAVFLSLSTVKGYVDTFCGRPNQQPELLSAMQQAGVVGIKCWPGYIGVDCVLNNADDVAKLSCFLKGKPGKSGQGVFLLNDNQNTGKFYFKENMNDKSKQVSNL
;
A
#
# COMPACT_ATOMS: atom_id res chain seq x y z
N MET A 1 -54.33 9.37 6.33
CA MET A 1 -52.87 9.34 6.07
C MET A 1 -52.41 10.76 5.79
N LYS A 2 -51.43 11.28 6.55
CA LYS A 2 -50.80 12.59 6.30
C LYS A 2 -49.31 12.34 6.08
N THR A 3 -48.86 12.52 4.86
CA THR A 3 -47.44 12.47 4.48
C THR A 3 -46.80 13.82 4.82
N SER A 4 -46.02 13.87 5.88
CA SER A 4 -45.10 14.98 6.13
C SER A 4 -43.73 14.57 5.59
N LEU A 5 -43.36 15.11 4.44
CA LEU A 5 -41.99 15.05 3.92
C LEU A 5 -41.16 16.07 4.70
N SER A 6 -40.33 15.62 5.64
CA SER A 6 -39.29 16.45 6.23
C SER A 6 -38.02 16.33 5.38
N ALA A 7 -37.92 17.18 4.36
CA ALA A 7 -36.68 17.43 3.65
C ALA A 7 -35.81 18.35 4.51
N THR A 8 -34.89 17.79 5.28
CA THR A 8 -33.81 18.55 5.91
C THR A 8 -32.52 18.30 5.15
N ALA A 9 -32.08 19.33 4.44
CA ALA A 9 -30.95 19.35 3.54
C ALA A 9 -29.60 19.24 4.27
N ILE A 10 -28.73 18.39 3.71
CA ILE A 10 -27.32 18.64 3.37
C ILE A 10 -26.51 19.47 4.38
N ALA A 11 -25.58 18.82 5.08
CA ALA A 11 -24.17 19.25 5.17
C ALA A 11 -23.40 18.33 6.14
N ALA A 12 -23.02 17.15 5.67
CA ALA A 12 -21.87 16.45 6.22
C ALA A 12 -20.86 16.23 5.09
N VAL A 13 -20.48 17.34 4.44
CA VAL A 13 -19.19 17.44 3.75
C VAL A 13 -18.15 17.37 4.86
N PHE A 14 -17.85 16.15 5.31
CA PHE A 14 -16.74 15.94 6.20
C PHE A 14 -15.46 16.24 5.42
N LEU A 15 -14.90 17.39 5.76
CA LEU A 15 -13.54 17.81 5.52
C LEU A 15 -12.56 16.70 5.92
N SER A 16 -12.23 15.82 4.98
CA SER A 16 -11.06 14.97 5.11
C SER A 16 -10.29 14.93 3.79
N LEU A 17 -9.91 16.12 3.30
CA LEU A 17 -8.57 16.26 2.73
C LEU A 17 -7.57 16.16 3.88
N SER A 18 -7.49 14.98 4.51
CA SER A 18 -6.30 14.60 5.24
C SER A 18 -5.22 14.51 4.18
N THR A 19 -4.46 15.60 4.06
CA THR A 19 -3.16 15.66 3.41
C THR A 19 -2.49 14.29 3.53
N VAL A 20 -2.42 13.55 2.43
CA VAL A 20 -1.68 12.28 2.35
C VAL A 20 -0.22 12.66 2.51
N LYS A 21 0.20 12.80 3.76
CA LYS A 21 1.59 13.01 4.13
C LYS A 21 2.28 11.71 3.71
N GLY A 22 3.05 11.81 2.63
CA GLY A 22 3.52 10.73 1.79
C GLY A 22 3.82 9.44 2.54
N TYR A 23 3.12 8.37 2.18
CA TYR A 23 3.57 7.01 2.45
C TYR A 23 4.77 6.75 1.55
N VAL A 24 5.94 7.24 1.99
CA VAL A 24 7.22 6.84 1.41
C VAL A 24 7.68 5.61 2.18
N ASP A 25 7.76 4.48 1.50
CA ASP A 25 8.41 3.26 2.01
C ASP A 25 9.54 2.87 1.05
N THR A 26 10.36 1.90 1.44
CA THR A 26 11.43 1.38 0.60
C THR A 26 11.27 -0.12 0.53
N PHE A 27 11.16 -0.66 -0.68
CA PHE A 27 11.18 -2.09 -0.89
C PHE A 27 12.63 -2.53 -1.03
N CYS A 28 13.07 -3.38 -0.10
CA CYS A 28 14.45 -3.69 0.16
C CYS A 28 14.74 -5.18 -0.08
N GLY A 29 15.99 -5.46 -0.42
CA GLY A 29 16.53 -6.82 -0.53
C GLY A 29 18.05 -6.81 -0.46
N ARG A 30 18.64 -8.00 -0.32
CA ARG A 30 20.10 -8.19 -0.30
C ARG A 30 20.70 -8.02 -1.71
N PRO A 31 22.03 -7.88 -1.86
CA PRO A 31 22.67 -7.63 -3.15
C PRO A 31 22.35 -8.70 -4.22
N ASN A 32 22.17 -9.96 -3.81
CA ASN A 32 21.83 -11.08 -4.69
C ASN A 32 20.32 -11.26 -4.92
N GLN A 33 19.47 -10.43 -4.33
CA GLN A 33 18.00 -10.53 -4.41
C GLN A 33 17.38 -9.54 -5.40
N GLN A 34 18.17 -8.83 -6.19
CA GLN A 34 17.63 -7.94 -7.23
C GLN A 34 16.61 -8.64 -8.15
N PRO A 35 16.82 -9.90 -8.61
CA PRO A 35 15.82 -10.61 -9.40
C PRO A 35 14.51 -10.88 -8.63
N GLU A 36 14.61 -11.20 -7.34
CA GLU A 36 13.46 -11.48 -6.47
C GLU A 36 12.65 -10.20 -6.21
N LEU A 37 13.32 -9.07 -5.98
CA LEU A 37 12.73 -7.73 -5.88
C LEU A 37 11.95 -7.36 -7.15
N LEU A 38 12.58 -7.49 -8.31
CA LEU A 38 11.93 -7.19 -9.59
C LEU A 38 10.73 -8.10 -9.85
N SER A 39 10.86 -9.40 -9.57
CA SER A 39 9.78 -10.36 -9.71
C SER A 39 8.60 -10.06 -8.77
N ALA A 40 8.87 -9.70 -7.51
CA ALA A 40 7.84 -9.32 -6.56
C ALA A 40 7.09 -8.06 -6.97
N MET A 41 7.79 -7.03 -7.47
CA MET A 41 7.15 -5.82 -8.02
C MET A 41 6.26 -6.14 -9.22
N GLN A 42 6.76 -6.95 -10.17
CA GLN A 42 5.99 -7.35 -11.33
C GLN A 42 4.74 -8.15 -10.95
N GLN A 43 4.86 -9.13 -10.04
CA GLN A 43 3.74 -9.93 -9.56
C GLN A 43 2.71 -9.10 -8.77
N ALA A 44 3.18 -8.09 -8.03
CA ALA A 44 2.31 -7.16 -7.32
C ALA A 44 1.68 -6.09 -8.23
N GLY A 45 2.04 -6.03 -9.52
CA GLY A 45 1.55 -5.00 -10.44
C GLY A 45 2.10 -3.61 -10.13
N VAL A 46 3.32 -3.54 -9.60
CA VAL A 46 4.08 -2.31 -9.35
C VAL A 46 5.13 -2.16 -10.44
N VAL A 47 5.10 -1.03 -11.16
CA VAL A 47 5.93 -0.78 -12.34
C VAL A 47 6.57 0.60 -12.29
N GLY A 48 7.66 0.81 -13.03
CA GLY A 48 8.31 2.11 -13.15
C GLY A 48 9.10 2.59 -11.93
N ILE A 49 9.25 1.74 -10.91
CA ILE A 49 10.05 2.04 -9.72
C ILE A 49 11.54 1.81 -10.03
N LYS A 50 12.37 2.82 -9.75
CA LYS A 50 13.83 2.70 -9.84
C LYS A 50 14.41 2.20 -8.53
N CYS A 51 15.36 1.27 -8.63
CA CYS A 51 16.08 0.71 -7.50
C CYS A 51 17.55 1.08 -7.56
N TRP A 52 18.17 1.24 -6.40
CA TRP A 52 19.53 1.71 -6.24
C TRP A 52 20.27 0.82 -5.23
N PRO A 53 21.61 0.78 -5.25
CA PRO A 53 22.38 0.21 -4.15
C PRO A 53 22.00 0.90 -2.83
N GLY A 54 21.62 0.09 -1.85
CA GLY A 54 21.13 0.51 -0.53
C GLY A 54 22.01 0.03 0.62
N TYR A 55 21.64 0.35 1.87
CA TYR A 55 22.42 -0.04 3.05
C TYR A 55 22.53 -1.57 3.21
N ILE A 56 21.45 -2.30 2.90
CA ILE A 56 21.40 -3.77 3.01
C ILE A 56 21.77 -4.44 1.67
N GLY A 57 21.52 -3.77 0.55
CA GLY A 57 21.83 -4.28 -0.78
C GLY A 57 21.18 -3.46 -1.87
N VAL A 58 19.87 -3.63 -2.06
CA VAL A 58 19.10 -2.93 -3.09
C VAL A 58 17.86 -2.31 -2.45
N ASP A 59 17.67 -1.02 -2.71
CA ASP A 59 16.57 -0.21 -2.21
C ASP A 59 15.75 0.35 -3.39
N CYS A 60 14.46 0.06 -3.43
CA CYS A 60 13.50 0.60 -4.38
C CYS A 60 12.55 1.56 -3.64
N VAL A 61 12.67 2.86 -3.89
CA VAL A 61 11.89 3.88 -3.20
C VAL A 61 10.46 3.90 -3.73
N LEU A 62 9.48 3.69 -2.86
CA LEU A 62 8.06 3.73 -3.17
C LEU A 62 7.50 5.09 -2.73
N ASN A 63 7.04 5.89 -3.69
CA ASN A 63 6.48 7.22 -3.42
C ASN A 63 4.94 7.24 -3.43
N ASN A 64 4.32 6.10 -3.75
CA ASN A 64 2.87 5.95 -3.88
C ASN A 64 2.34 4.93 -2.87
N ALA A 65 1.27 5.30 -2.17
CA ALA A 65 0.64 4.45 -1.17
C ALA A 65 0.03 3.19 -1.78
N ASP A 66 -0.53 3.26 -3.00
CA ASP A 66 -1.09 2.09 -3.69
C ASP A 66 -0.03 1.02 -3.93
N ASP A 67 1.18 1.42 -4.33
CA ASP A 67 2.28 0.50 -4.60
C ASP A 67 2.81 -0.13 -3.32
N VAL A 68 2.89 0.64 -2.23
CA VAL A 68 3.19 0.12 -0.89
C VAL A 68 2.14 -0.91 -0.46
N ALA A 69 0.85 -0.65 -0.70
CA ALA A 69 -0.23 -1.55 -0.33
C ALA A 69 -0.24 -2.85 -1.16
N LYS A 70 -0.03 -2.75 -2.48
CA LYS A 70 0.12 -3.91 -3.39
C LYS A 70 1.28 -4.79 -2.97
N LEU A 71 2.46 -4.21 -2.72
CA LEU A 71 3.63 -4.97 -2.28
C LEU A 71 3.41 -5.57 -0.89
N SER A 72 2.85 -4.81 0.05
CA SER A 72 2.53 -5.34 1.39
C SER A 72 1.54 -6.51 1.30
N CYS A 73 0.54 -6.44 0.43
CA CYS A 73 -0.35 -7.57 0.14
C CYS A 73 0.42 -8.80 -0.34
N PHE A 74 1.22 -8.61 -1.39
CA PHE A 74 1.96 -9.68 -2.04
C PHE A 74 2.91 -10.37 -1.07
N LEU A 75 3.57 -9.58 -0.23
CA LEU A 75 4.57 -10.05 0.71
C LEU A 75 3.98 -10.78 1.92
N LYS A 76 2.68 -10.61 2.21
CA LYS A 76 2.06 -11.12 3.44
C LYS A 76 2.37 -12.60 3.68
N GLY A 77 3.07 -12.88 4.78
CA GLY A 77 3.44 -14.23 5.19
C GLY A 77 4.65 -14.82 4.47
N LYS A 78 5.30 -14.07 3.57
CA LYS A 78 6.60 -14.44 2.98
C LYS A 78 7.74 -14.08 3.94
N PRO A 79 8.89 -14.75 3.87
CA PRO A 79 10.06 -14.37 4.66
C PRO A 79 10.43 -12.89 4.43
N GLY A 80 10.57 -12.12 5.51
CA GLY A 80 11.08 -10.74 5.46
C GLY A 80 12.57 -10.67 5.80
N LYS A 81 13.04 -9.50 6.27
CA LYS A 81 14.44 -9.22 6.63
C LYS A 81 15.06 -10.31 7.52
N SER A 82 14.36 -10.77 8.56
CA SER A 82 14.87 -11.80 9.47
C SER A 82 14.97 -13.18 8.82
N GLY A 83 14.03 -13.50 7.92
CA GLY A 83 14.05 -14.72 7.11
C GLY A 83 14.88 -14.61 5.83
N GLN A 84 15.64 -13.52 5.69
CA GLN A 84 16.45 -13.22 4.50
C GLN A 84 15.67 -13.06 3.19
N GLY A 85 14.37 -12.80 3.24
CA GLY A 85 13.58 -12.45 2.05
C GLY A 85 13.55 -10.95 1.79
N VAL A 86 12.95 -10.56 0.67
CA VAL A 86 12.66 -9.16 0.34
C VAL A 86 11.60 -8.58 1.28
N PHE A 87 11.68 -7.29 1.62
CA PHE A 87 10.79 -6.69 2.62
C PHE A 87 10.55 -5.21 2.39
N LEU A 88 9.47 -4.66 2.92
CA LEU A 88 9.32 -3.21 3.05
C LEU A 88 10.10 -2.74 4.28
N LEU A 89 10.85 -1.64 4.19
CA LEU A 89 11.70 -1.12 5.26
C LEU A 89 10.92 -0.97 6.58
N ASN A 90 9.67 -0.51 6.49
CA ASN A 90 8.83 -0.41 7.66
C ASN A 90 8.13 -1.73 8.04
N ASP A 91 8.00 -2.73 7.16
CA ASP A 91 7.40 -4.06 7.41
C ASP A 91 8.44 -5.18 7.29
N ASN A 92 9.42 -5.18 8.20
CA ASN A 92 10.59 -6.05 8.11
C ASN A 92 10.28 -7.57 8.20
N GLN A 93 9.09 -7.97 8.62
CA GLN A 93 8.64 -9.38 8.64
C GLN A 93 7.57 -9.68 7.59
N ASN A 94 7.28 -8.74 6.68
CA ASN A 94 6.24 -8.89 5.67
C ASN A 94 4.88 -9.33 6.26
N THR A 95 4.48 -8.66 7.34
CA THR A 95 3.22 -8.93 8.03
C THR A 95 1.99 -8.58 7.18
N GLY A 96 2.18 -7.80 6.12
CA GLY A 96 1.09 -7.28 5.31
C GLY A 96 0.41 -6.08 5.96
N LYS A 97 1.11 -5.36 6.85
CA LYS A 97 0.51 -4.29 7.67
C LYS A 97 -0.10 -3.13 6.88
N PHE A 98 0.30 -2.94 5.61
CA PHE A 98 -0.25 -1.88 4.75
C PHE A 98 -1.33 -2.38 3.80
N TYR A 99 -1.57 -3.69 3.72
CA TYR A 99 -2.52 -4.30 2.77
C TYR A 99 -3.96 -3.79 2.95
N PHE A 100 -4.41 -3.62 4.19
CA PHE A 100 -5.79 -3.22 4.48
C PHE A 100 -5.97 -1.69 4.56
N LYS A 101 -4.88 -0.92 4.65
CA LYS A 101 -4.97 0.55 4.80
C LYS A 101 -5.50 1.25 3.55
N GLU A 102 -5.16 0.77 2.35
CA GLU A 102 -5.70 1.31 1.08
C GLU A 102 -7.04 0.68 0.70
N ASN A 103 -7.29 -0.60 1.03
CA ASN A 103 -8.58 -1.24 0.74
C ASN A 103 -9.74 -0.71 1.60
N MET A 104 -9.47 0.00 2.70
CA MET A 104 -10.50 0.77 3.41
C MET A 104 -10.77 2.14 2.78
N ASN A 105 -9.84 2.68 1.98
CA ASN A 105 -10.09 3.85 1.14
C ASN A 105 -10.79 3.46 -0.18
N ASP A 106 -10.49 2.31 -0.78
CA ASP A 106 -11.12 1.86 -2.03
C ASP A 106 -12.49 1.18 -1.83
N LYS A 107 -12.78 0.59 -0.65
CA LYS A 107 -14.15 0.15 -0.33
C LYS A 107 -15.17 1.28 -0.18
N SER A 108 -14.73 2.54 -0.16
CA SER A 108 -15.62 3.70 -0.32
C SER A 108 -16.12 3.89 -1.77
N LYS A 109 -15.56 3.17 -2.76
CA LYS A 109 -16.00 3.23 -4.18
C LYS A 109 -16.83 2.04 -4.65
N GLN A 110 -16.98 0.98 -3.86
CA GLN A 110 -17.76 -0.21 -4.26
C GLN A 110 -19.10 -0.39 -3.55
N VAL A 111 -19.53 0.57 -2.70
CA VAL A 111 -20.87 0.56 -2.10
C VAL A 111 -21.66 1.77 -2.61
N SER A 112 -21.81 1.86 -3.93
CA SER A 112 -22.65 2.88 -4.58
C SER A 112 -23.52 2.35 -5.71
N ASN A 113 -23.63 1.02 -5.90
CA ASN A 113 -24.48 0.42 -6.93
C ASN A 113 -25.17 -0.85 -6.40
N LEU A 114 -26.04 -0.69 -5.41
CA LEU A 114 -27.13 -1.62 -5.08
C LEU A 114 -28.31 -0.81 -4.55
#